data_AF-A0AAV6V8M5-F1
#
_entry.id   AF-A0AAV6V8M5-F1
#
_cell.length_a   1.000
_cell.length_b   1.000
_cell.length_c   1.000
_cell.angle_alpha   90.00
_cell.angle_beta   90.00
_cell.angle_gamma   90.00
#
_symmetry.space_group_name_H-M   'P 1'
#
loop_
_entity.id
_entity.type
_entity.pdbx_description
1 polymer ?
#
loop_
_entity_poly.entity_id
_entity_poly.type
_entity_poly.pdbx_seq_one_letter_code
_entity_poly.pdbx_strand_id
1 'polypeptide(L)'
;MEVYEIEKNSLRRQPSTSPPQSNVKIPYLLSIFGIILITSGALVILHFWIGYRNLKEYPLYRKKIAEKFYGPQCDDHFCSSKECVSIASRLQDLMQPEADPCLDFYEFSCGGYGKSQGILNEDHVYTPAVEAENTILIDIRKVMEDKPKENESQTLQKLKKFYNSCLANQSDSDRIQSLRDWFSEVHLSFDDAFQNTWRTLVARLEEYGIHTIFTPTFKGSSNVPIETIEVDCNLPLLQPDVYMNPSKNANSYTLGLYKDFLAESVKLLLDLNDIQRKEFMDNVLQVETSIARTIHVSETRENVLENILPEEQIQNVKEIWRSTIGDSVLDAEVVSTCKYNLESILTVLENETPKASTTYVAWRMLLQIVPHLDRGFENIPYRKALPFLGREFASPWQKCAHQLQEEMSLPTFKALLDAGYVRKERIQEIKDSFKEAKRNFLLTFKNMDWAGALIRKLFLSKVFLETVSDV
;
A
#
# COMPACT_ATOMS: atom_id res chain seq x y z
N MET A 1 31.60 -11.27 51.04
CA MET A 1 31.14 -12.56 51.59
C MET A 1 31.11 -13.53 50.41
N GLU A 2 31.93 -14.53 50.25
CA GLU A 2 33.05 -15.09 51.01
C GLU A 2 34.06 -15.63 49.98
N VAL A 3 35.34 -15.44 50.28
CA VAL A 3 36.50 -15.95 49.54
C VAL A 3 36.92 -17.22 50.25
N TYR A 4 37.20 -18.29 49.50
CA TYR A 4 37.96 -19.44 50.02
C TYR A 4 39.20 -19.65 49.15
N GLU A 5 40.34 -19.22 49.70
CA GLU A 5 41.67 -19.72 49.38
C GLU A 5 41.86 -21.11 50.01
N ILE A 6 42.51 -22.03 49.30
CA ILE A 6 43.31 -23.08 49.94
C ILE A 6 44.64 -23.25 49.19
N GLU A 7 45.67 -22.79 49.90
CA GLU A 7 47.07 -23.23 50.03
C GLU A 7 47.83 -23.96 48.93
N LYS A 8 49.03 -23.42 48.71
CA LYS A 8 50.12 -23.95 47.90
C LYS A 8 51.31 -24.25 48.82
N ASN A 9 51.80 -25.48 48.80
CA ASN A 9 53.17 -25.88 49.16
C ASN A 9 53.29 -27.35 48.78
N SER A 10 54.39 -27.92 48.30
CA SER A 10 55.69 -27.51 47.79
C SER A 10 56.27 -28.85 47.27
N LEU A 11 57.22 -28.85 46.33
CA LEU A 11 58.42 -29.70 46.35
C LEU A 11 59.14 -29.72 44.99
N ARG A 12 60.28 -29.02 44.99
CA ARG A 12 61.59 -29.33 44.37
C ARG A 12 61.68 -29.68 42.87
N ARG A 13 62.45 -28.82 42.18
CA ARG A 13 63.21 -29.16 40.96
C ARG A 13 64.53 -29.88 41.32
N GLN A 14 64.91 -30.86 40.50
CA GLN A 14 66.31 -31.12 40.13
C GLN A 14 66.44 -31.32 38.60
N PRO A 15 67.62 -31.11 37.99
CA PRO A 15 67.76 -30.84 36.56
C PRO A 15 68.54 -31.91 35.75
N SER A 16 68.40 -31.80 34.41
CA SER A 16 69.22 -32.40 33.32
C SER A 16 69.10 -33.92 33.12
N THR A 17 68.88 -34.46 31.91
CA THR A 17 69.83 -34.52 30.80
C THR A 17 69.18 -35.13 29.52
N SER A 18 69.57 -34.58 28.35
CA SER A 18 69.67 -35.15 26.98
C SER A 18 68.50 -35.92 26.27
N PRO A 19 68.37 -35.78 24.93
CA PRO A 19 67.23 -36.31 24.14
C PRO A 19 67.49 -37.71 23.55
N PRO A 20 66.42 -38.39 23.09
CA PRO A 20 66.52 -39.02 21.77
C PRO A 20 65.26 -38.87 20.90
N GLN A 21 65.52 -38.48 19.65
CA GLN A 21 65.03 -39.03 18.38
C GLN A 21 63.57 -39.52 18.22
N SER A 22 62.87 -38.80 17.33
CA SER A 22 62.01 -39.27 16.23
C SER A 22 61.54 -40.74 16.20
N ASN A 23 60.22 -40.97 16.09
CA ASN A 23 59.58 -41.30 14.81
C ASN A 23 58.10 -41.78 14.92
N VAL A 24 57.36 -41.51 13.83
CA VAL A 24 56.11 -42.15 13.33
C VAL A 24 54.77 -41.89 14.05
N LYS A 25 54.10 -40.75 13.75
CA LYS A 25 52.61 -40.67 13.77
C LYS A 25 51.99 -39.80 12.65
N ILE A 26 52.77 -39.38 11.66
CA ILE A 26 52.28 -38.54 10.54
C ILE A 26 51.45 -39.33 9.49
N PRO A 27 51.75 -40.60 9.13
CA PRO A 27 50.97 -41.27 8.07
C PRO A 27 49.56 -41.69 8.51
N TYR A 28 49.32 -41.91 9.81
CA TYR A 28 48.00 -42.25 10.35
C TYR A 28 47.06 -41.06 10.43
N LEU A 29 47.58 -39.85 10.68
CA LEU A 29 46.74 -38.65 10.72
C LEU A 29 46.32 -38.22 9.30
N LEU A 30 47.21 -38.37 8.31
CA LEU A 30 46.88 -38.10 6.91
C LEU A 30 45.86 -39.09 6.34
N SER A 31 45.91 -40.37 6.73
CA SER A 31 44.90 -41.35 6.31
C SER A 31 43.52 -41.06 6.92
N ILE A 32 43.46 -40.68 8.19
CA ILE A 32 42.20 -40.30 8.86
C ILE A 32 41.60 -39.04 8.22
N PHE A 33 42.41 -38.00 7.95
CA PHE A 33 41.95 -36.81 7.26
C PHE A 33 41.46 -37.10 5.84
N GLY A 34 42.15 -37.98 5.11
CA GLY A 34 41.71 -38.43 3.79
C GLY A 34 40.36 -39.15 3.83
N ILE A 35 40.15 -40.04 4.80
CA ILE A 35 38.87 -40.74 4.97
C ILE A 35 37.74 -39.76 5.31
N ILE A 36 37.98 -38.79 6.21
CA ILE A 36 36.97 -37.78 6.59
C ILE A 36 36.59 -36.88 5.41
N LEU A 37 37.56 -36.48 4.57
CA LEU A 37 37.28 -35.69 3.37
C LEU A 37 36.49 -36.48 2.32
N ILE A 38 36.78 -37.77 2.16
CA ILE A 38 36.04 -38.63 1.22
C ILE A 38 34.62 -38.91 1.72
N THR A 39 34.43 -39.18 3.02
CA THR A 39 33.10 -39.44 3.57
C THR A 39 32.24 -38.18 3.60
N SER A 40 32.80 -37.02 3.95
CA SER A 40 32.07 -35.74 3.86
C SER A 40 31.72 -35.37 2.43
N GLY A 41 32.63 -35.55 1.47
CA GLY A 41 32.35 -35.36 0.05
C GLY A 41 31.24 -36.29 -0.47
N ALA A 42 31.27 -37.57 -0.08
CA ALA A 42 30.23 -38.54 -0.44
C ALA A 42 28.86 -38.18 0.16
N LEU A 43 28.82 -37.69 1.40
CA LEU A 43 27.58 -37.25 2.05
C LEU A 43 27.00 -35.99 1.39
N VAL A 44 27.83 -35.03 0.99
CA VAL A 44 27.39 -33.84 0.25
C VAL A 44 26.84 -34.23 -1.12
N ILE A 45 27.51 -35.13 -1.84
CA ILE A 45 27.03 -35.65 -3.13
C ILE A 45 25.72 -36.43 -2.95
N LEU A 46 25.59 -37.23 -1.89
CA LEU A 46 24.37 -37.96 -1.59
C LEU A 46 23.21 -37.02 -1.26
N HIS A 47 23.45 -35.97 -0.46
CA HIS A 47 22.45 -34.94 -0.17
C HIS A 47 22.04 -34.17 -1.42
N PHE A 48 23.00 -33.78 -2.27
CA PHE A 48 22.71 -33.13 -3.55
C PHE A 48 21.95 -34.06 -4.50
N TRP A 49 22.28 -35.35 -4.53
CA TRP A 49 21.63 -36.34 -5.40
C TRP A 49 20.21 -36.65 -4.93
N ILE A 50 19.98 -36.78 -3.62
CA ILE A 50 18.64 -36.91 -3.02
C ILE A 50 17.82 -35.63 -3.27
N GLY A 51 18.40 -34.45 -3.04
CA GLY A 51 17.75 -33.17 -3.32
C GLY A 51 17.40 -32.99 -4.80
N TYR A 52 18.31 -33.35 -5.71
CA TYR A 52 18.11 -33.29 -7.15
C TYR A 52 17.05 -34.30 -7.64
N ARG A 53 16.99 -35.49 -7.04
CA ARG A 53 15.95 -36.49 -7.33
C ARG A 53 14.58 -36.02 -6.86
N ASN A 54 14.49 -35.44 -5.67
CA ASN A 54 13.26 -34.84 -5.14
C ASN A 54 12.77 -33.65 -6.00
N LEU A 55 13.69 -32.83 -6.52
CA LEU A 55 13.39 -31.73 -7.44
C LEU A 55 12.88 -32.20 -8.82
N LYS A 56 13.28 -33.40 -9.30
CA LYS A 56 12.71 -34.00 -10.51
C LYS A 56 11.39 -34.71 -10.26
N GLU A 57 11.20 -35.33 -9.10
CA GLU A 57 9.94 -36.00 -8.75
C GLU A 57 8.80 -35.00 -8.46
N TYR A 58 9.07 -33.83 -7.87
CA TYR A 58 8.03 -32.83 -7.56
C TYR A 58 7.21 -32.32 -8.78
N PRO A 59 7.81 -31.92 -9.93
CA PRO A 59 7.05 -31.49 -11.10
C PRO A 59 6.50 -32.68 -11.92
N LEU A 60 7.17 -33.83 -11.94
CA LEU A 60 6.72 -35.02 -12.69
C LEU A 60 5.58 -35.78 -12.00
N TYR A 61 5.53 -35.80 -10.67
CA TYR A 61 4.44 -36.39 -9.88
C TYR A 61 3.14 -35.58 -10.02
N ARG A 62 3.21 -34.23 -9.98
CA ARG A 62 2.05 -33.36 -10.25
C ARG A 62 1.50 -33.55 -11.68
N LYS A 63 2.38 -33.66 -12.70
CA LYS A 63 1.96 -33.81 -14.10
C LYS A 63 1.29 -35.17 -14.38
N LYS A 64 1.81 -36.27 -13.81
CA LYS A 64 1.23 -37.62 -13.98
C LYS A 64 -0.11 -37.81 -13.26
N ILE A 65 -0.31 -37.16 -12.12
CA ILE A 65 -1.62 -37.21 -11.42
C ILE A 65 -2.65 -36.44 -12.24
N ALA A 66 -2.32 -35.23 -12.71
CA ALA A 66 -3.22 -34.46 -13.55
C ALA A 66 -3.59 -35.21 -14.85
N GLU A 67 -2.62 -35.82 -15.55
CA GLU A 67 -2.86 -36.58 -16.80
C GLU A 67 -3.77 -37.81 -16.61
N LYS A 68 -3.80 -38.42 -15.42
CA LYS A 68 -4.67 -39.58 -15.11
C LYS A 68 -6.16 -39.21 -14.97
N PHE A 69 -6.49 -37.94 -14.80
CA PHE A 69 -7.87 -37.45 -14.68
C PHE A 69 -8.47 -36.91 -16.00
N TYR A 70 -7.73 -36.94 -17.12
CA TYR A 70 -8.24 -36.51 -18.45
C TYR A 70 -9.08 -37.58 -19.17
N GLY A 71 -9.99 -38.25 -18.45
CA GLY A 71 -11.06 -39.05 -19.05
C GLY A 71 -12.32 -38.19 -19.24
N PRO A 72 -13.03 -38.25 -20.39
CA PRO A 72 -14.21 -37.43 -20.65
C PRO A 72 -15.47 -38.05 -20.04
N GLN A 73 -15.42 -38.45 -18.77
CA GLN A 73 -16.60 -38.90 -18.04
C GLN A 73 -16.52 -38.34 -16.61
N CYS A 74 -17.43 -37.39 -16.33
CA CYS A 74 -17.88 -37.17 -14.96
C CYS A 74 -18.52 -38.49 -14.51
N ASP A 75 -18.08 -39.03 -13.37
CA ASP A 75 -18.96 -39.89 -12.58
C ASP A 75 -20.05 -38.98 -11.99
N ASP A 76 -21.28 -39.44 -11.81
CA ASP A 76 -22.41 -38.62 -11.30
C ASP A 76 -22.09 -37.97 -9.93
N HIS A 77 -21.02 -38.42 -9.28
CA HIS A 77 -20.53 -37.93 -8.00
C HIS A 77 -19.29 -37.02 -8.07
N PHE A 78 -18.54 -36.96 -9.19
CA PHE A 78 -17.25 -36.24 -9.25
C PHE A 78 -17.06 -35.46 -10.56
N CYS A 79 -16.73 -34.17 -10.41
CA CYS A 79 -16.33 -33.33 -11.54
C CYS A 79 -14.85 -33.53 -11.90
N SER A 80 -14.59 -34.09 -13.07
CA SER A 80 -13.23 -34.35 -13.61
C SER A 80 -12.81 -33.33 -14.68
N SER A 81 -13.58 -32.25 -14.88
CA SER A 81 -13.19 -31.20 -15.81
C SER A 81 -11.86 -30.56 -15.42
N LYS A 82 -11.15 -30.01 -16.42
CA LYS A 82 -9.87 -29.32 -16.19
C LYS A 82 -10.01 -28.22 -15.14
N GLU A 83 -11.11 -27.49 -15.19
CA GLU A 83 -11.45 -26.41 -14.27
C GLU A 83 -11.64 -26.94 -12.84
N CYS A 84 -12.43 -28.02 -12.67
CA CYS A 84 -12.67 -28.63 -11.37
C CYS A 84 -11.39 -29.18 -10.73
N VAL A 85 -10.56 -29.89 -11.51
CA VAL A 85 -9.28 -30.41 -11.03
C VAL A 85 -8.34 -29.27 -10.62
N SER A 86 -8.29 -28.19 -11.42
CA SER A 86 -7.47 -27.02 -11.10
C SER A 86 -7.92 -26.32 -9.82
N ILE A 87 -9.23 -26.14 -9.61
CA ILE A 87 -9.79 -25.52 -8.40
C ILE A 87 -9.54 -26.40 -7.19
N ALA A 88 -9.80 -27.71 -7.29
CA ALA A 88 -9.58 -28.65 -6.19
C ALA A 88 -8.10 -28.70 -5.77
N SER A 89 -7.17 -28.73 -6.73
CA SER A 89 -5.73 -28.67 -6.44
C SER A 89 -5.36 -27.36 -5.75
N ARG A 90 -5.89 -26.22 -6.20
CA ARG A 90 -5.64 -24.92 -5.56
C ARG A 90 -6.16 -24.93 -4.12
N LEU A 91 -7.39 -25.38 -3.87
CA LEU A 91 -7.95 -25.45 -2.53
C LEU A 91 -7.09 -26.32 -1.60
N GLN A 92 -6.63 -27.48 -2.07
CA GLN A 92 -5.72 -28.33 -1.30
C GLN A 92 -4.40 -27.65 -0.95
N ASP A 93 -3.83 -26.85 -1.86
CA ASP A 93 -2.60 -26.10 -1.59
C ASP A 93 -2.82 -25.00 -0.53
N LEU A 94 -4.04 -24.47 -0.37
CA LEU A 94 -4.35 -23.43 0.63
C LEU A 94 -4.71 -23.98 2.02
N MET A 95 -5.29 -25.19 2.06
CA MET A 95 -5.83 -25.79 3.28
C MET A 95 -4.74 -26.46 4.14
N GLN A 96 -4.99 -26.59 5.45
CA GLN A 96 -4.26 -27.46 6.36
C GLN A 96 -5.23 -28.50 6.97
N PRO A 97 -5.42 -29.66 6.31
CA PRO A 97 -6.45 -30.63 6.68
C PRO A 97 -6.29 -31.23 8.07
N GLU A 98 -5.10 -31.13 8.68
CA GLU A 98 -4.81 -31.62 10.03
C GLU A 98 -5.41 -30.74 11.13
N ALA A 99 -5.79 -29.50 10.83
CA ALA A 99 -6.48 -28.62 11.78
C ALA A 99 -7.97 -28.96 11.86
N ASP A 100 -8.56 -28.94 13.06
CA ASP A 100 -10.00 -29.18 13.24
C ASP A 100 -10.81 -27.95 12.80
N PRO A 101 -11.65 -28.04 11.75
CA PRO A 101 -12.44 -26.91 11.27
C PRO A 101 -13.45 -26.37 12.28
N CYS A 102 -13.86 -27.18 13.27
CA CYS A 102 -14.76 -26.75 14.34
C CYS A 102 -14.05 -25.94 15.42
N LEU A 103 -12.71 -26.05 15.52
CA LEU A 103 -11.89 -25.33 16.49
C LEU A 103 -11.21 -24.11 15.86
N ASP A 104 -10.61 -24.28 14.67
CA ASP A 104 -9.96 -23.22 13.93
C ASP A 104 -10.19 -23.39 12.42
N PHE A 105 -11.30 -22.84 11.95
CA PHE A 105 -11.65 -22.87 10.53
C PHE A 105 -10.65 -22.09 9.66
N TYR A 106 -9.97 -21.07 10.22
CA TYR A 106 -8.98 -20.30 9.48
C TYR A 106 -7.74 -21.16 9.21
N GLU A 107 -7.18 -21.80 10.23
CA GLU A 107 -6.03 -22.70 10.04
C GLU A 107 -6.39 -23.86 9.11
N PHE A 108 -7.57 -24.46 9.28
CA PHE A 108 -8.04 -25.52 8.38
C PHE A 108 -8.13 -25.07 6.92
N SER A 109 -8.70 -23.89 6.65
CA SER A 109 -8.96 -23.42 5.28
C SER A 109 -7.79 -22.69 4.63
N CYS A 110 -6.92 -22.06 5.42
CA CYS A 110 -5.87 -21.13 4.97
C CYS A 110 -4.46 -21.44 5.52
N GLY A 111 -4.29 -22.38 6.45
CA GLY A 111 -3.00 -22.67 7.10
C GLY A 111 -1.91 -23.15 6.13
N GLY A 112 -2.29 -23.66 4.94
CA GLY A 112 -1.39 -24.01 3.85
C GLY A 112 -0.93 -22.80 3.01
N TYR A 113 -1.65 -21.67 3.07
CA TYR A 113 -1.45 -20.53 2.17
C TYR A 113 -0.01 -20.00 2.18
N GLY A 114 0.56 -19.73 3.36
CA GLY A 114 1.92 -19.19 3.48
C GLY A 114 3.01 -20.11 2.89
N LYS A 115 2.84 -21.43 3.02
CA LYS A 115 3.75 -22.44 2.45
C LYS A 115 3.61 -22.52 0.92
N SER A 116 2.38 -22.40 0.40
CA SER A 116 2.08 -22.51 -1.04
C SER A 116 2.65 -21.37 -1.87
N GLN A 117 2.76 -20.17 -1.30
CA GLN A 117 3.15 -18.95 -2.02
C GLN A 117 4.66 -18.66 -1.96
N GLY A 118 5.45 -19.47 -1.25
CA GLY A 118 6.90 -19.26 -1.14
C GLY A 118 7.27 -17.91 -0.51
N ILE A 119 6.45 -17.42 0.43
CA ILE A 119 6.68 -16.15 1.13
C ILE A 119 7.90 -16.34 2.03
N LEU A 120 9.07 -15.93 1.53
CA LEU A 120 10.34 -16.03 2.25
C LEU A 120 10.59 -14.83 3.19
N ASN A 121 9.83 -13.74 3.05
CA ASN A 121 10.02 -12.50 3.79
C ASN A 121 8.82 -12.21 4.69
N GLU A 122 9.07 -12.06 5.99
CA GLU A 122 8.08 -11.82 7.05
C GLU A 122 7.40 -10.43 6.98
N ASP A 123 7.84 -9.55 6.07
CA ASP A 123 7.47 -8.12 6.06
C ASP A 123 6.30 -7.75 5.15
N HIS A 124 5.76 -8.70 4.35
CA HIS A 124 4.65 -8.40 3.42
C HIS A 124 3.47 -9.35 3.61
N VAL A 125 2.31 -8.79 3.97
CA VAL A 125 1.05 -9.51 4.01
C VAL A 125 0.62 -9.83 2.57
N TYR A 126 0.84 -11.07 2.14
CA TYR A 126 0.38 -11.56 0.85
C TYR A 126 -0.97 -12.26 1.03
N THR A 127 -2.03 -11.71 0.45
CA THR A 127 -3.40 -12.24 0.57
C THR A 127 -3.94 -12.63 -0.81
N PRO A 128 -5.05 -13.41 -0.89
CA PRO A 128 -5.74 -13.65 -2.15
C PRO A 128 -6.12 -12.36 -2.89
N ALA A 129 -6.39 -11.27 -2.17
CA ALA A 129 -6.66 -9.96 -2.77
C ALA A 129 -5.41 -9.39 -3.47
N VAL A 130 -4.24 -9.47 -2.82
CA VAL A 130 -2.96 -9.06 -3.43
C VAL A 130 -2.60 -9.93 -4.64
N GLU A 131 -2.87 -11.23 -4.58
CA GLU A 131 -2.69 -12.14 -5.72
C GLU A 131 -3.59 -11.73 -6.92
N ALA A 132 -4.86 -11.43 -6.66
CA ALA A 132 -5.80 -10.97 -7.68
C ALA A 132 -5.37 -9.64 -8.29
N GLU A 133 -4.95 -8.69 -7.46
CA GLU A 133 -4.42 -7.40 -7.89
C GLU A 133 -3.18 -7.58 -8.78
N ASN A 134 -2.21 -8.39 -8.36
CA ASN A 134 -1.01 -8.68 -9.16
C ASN A 134 -1.37 -9.29 -10.52
N THR A 135 -2.40 -10.15 -10.58
CA THR A 135 -2.90 -10.71 -11.83
C THR A 135 -3.44 -9.61 -12.76
N ILE A 136 -4.20 -8.66 -12.21
CA ILE A 136 -4.70 -7.50 -12.96
C ILE A 136 -3.55 -6.63 -13.47
N LEU A 137 -2.54 -6.36 -12.64
CA LEU A 137 -1.36 -5.58 -13.05
C LEU A 137 -0.59 -6.27 -14.20
N ILE A 138 -0.48 -7.60 -14.16
CA ILE A 138 0.12 -8.38 -15.26
C ILE A 138 -0.68 -8.21 -16.55
N ASP A 139 -2.01 -8.24 -16.47
CA ASP A 139 -2.85 -8.08 -17.65
C ASP A 139 -2.81 -6.65 -18.19
N ILE A 140 -2.77 -5.63 -17.33
CA ILE A 140 -2.52 -4.23 -17.72
C ILE A 140 -1.20 -4.16 -18.48
N ARG A 141 -0.12 -4.70 -17.91
CA ARG A 141 1.20 -4.73 -18.56
C ARG A 141 1.14 -5.35 -19.95
N LYS A 142 0.50 -6.52 -20.11
CA LYS A 142 0.39 -7.18 -21.41
C LYS A 142 -0.31 -6.28 -22.44
N VAL A 143 -1.38 -5.59 -22.06
CA VAL A 143 -2.08 -4.65 -22.94
C VAL A 143 -1.22 -3.45 -23.29
N MET A 144 -0.51 -2.87 -22.31
CA MET A 144 0.29 -1.67 -22.53
C MET A 144 1.56 -1.93 -23.34
N GLU A 145 2.19 -3.10 -23.18
CA GLU A 145 3.40 -3.51 -23.90
C GLU A 145 3.10 -4.22 -25.24
N ASP A 146 1.82 -4.47 -25.57
CA ASP A 146 1.44 -5.04 -26.87
C ASP A 146 1.79 -4.08 -28.02
N LYS A 147 2.15 -4.65 -29.18
CA LYS A 147 2.52 -3.87 -30.36
C LYS A 147 1.34 -3.00 -30.80
N PRO A 148 1.57 -1.73 -31.18
CA PRO A 148 0.50 -0.88 -31.73
C PRO A 148 -0.17 -1.55 -32.92
N LYS A 149 -1.51 -1.49 -32.94
CA LYS A 149 -2.34 -2.04 -34.04
C LYS A 149 -2.83 -0.88 -34.91
N GLU A 150 -3.00 -1.10 -36.20
CA GLU A 150 -3.42 -0.04 -37.15
C GLU A 150 -4.78 0.59 -36.79
N ASN A 151 -5.67 -0.16 -36.14
CA ASN A 151 -6.99 0.28 -35.69
C ASN A 151 -7.08 0.57 -34.18
N GLU A 152 -5.95 0.81 -33.53
CA GLU A 152 -5.90 1.10 -32.10
C GLU A 152 -6.55 2.45 -31.76
N SER A 153 -7.40 2.48 -30.73
CA SER A 153 -8.09 3.72 -30.33
C SER A 153 -7.09 4.77 -29.81
N GLN A 154 -7.41 6.04 -30.02
CA GLN A 154 -6.60 7.15 -29.50
C GLN A 154 -6.44 7.07 -27.96
N THR A 155 -7.47 6.60 -27.26
CA THR A 155 -7.42 6.37 -25.81
C THR A 155 -6.35 5.36 -25.44
N LEU A 156 -6.32 4.20 -26.12
CA LEU A 156 -5.32 3.17 -25.83
C LEU A 156 -3.89 3.65 -26.18
N GLN A 157 -3.73 4.40 -27.27
CA GLN A 157 -2.43 5.02 -27.59
C GLN A 157 -1.94 5.96 -26.49
N LYS A 158 -2.84 6.77 -25.90
CA LYS A 158 -2.52 7.66 -24.77
C LYS A 158 -2.17 6.87 -23.49
N LEU A 159 -2.91 5.81 -23.17
CA LEU A 159 -2.59 4.93 -22.03
C LEU A 159 -1.20 4.30 -22.18
N LYS A 160 -0.89 3.77 -23.36
CA LYS A 160 0.44 3.22 -23.67
C LYS A 160 1.53 4.27 -23.55
N LYS A 161 1.29 5.49 -24.03
CA LYS A 161 2.24 6.60 -23.91
C LYS A 161 2.51 6.95 -22.43
N PHE A 162 1.47 7.04 -21.61
CA PHE A 162 1.58 7.30 -20.16
C PHE A 162 2.36 6.20 -19.44
N TYR A 163 2.01 4.93 -19.69
CA TYR A 163 2.71 3.78 -19.12
C TYR A 163 4.20 3.78 -19.49
N ASN A 164 4.52 4.04 -20.77
CA ASN A 164 5.90 4.10 -21.24
C ASN A 164 6.68 5.31 -20.69
N SER A 165 6.03 6.45 -20.44
CA SER A 165 6.71 7.58 -19.78
C SER A 165 7.04 7.29 -18.33
N CYS A 166 6.23 6.48 -17.63
CA CYS A 166 6.56 6.04 -16.28
C CYS A 166 7.76 5.08 -16.27
N LEU A 167 7.84 4.16 -17.24
CA LEU A 167 8.97 3.23 -17.39
C LEU A 167 10.26 3.89 -17.87
N ALA A 168 10.19 5.09 -18.43
CA ALA A 168 11.34 5.75 -19.01
C ALA A 168 12.42 6.02 -17.94
N ASN A 169 13.63 5.53 -18.20
CA ASN A 169 14.82 5.85 -17.43
C ASN A 169 15.26 7.29 -17.74
N GLN A 170 14.59 8.26 -17.12
CA GLN A 170 15.05 9.65 -17.03
C GLN A 170 15.89 9.81 -15.78
N SER A 171 16.96 10.61 -15.85
CA SER A 171 17.74 10.96 -14.67
C SER A 171 16.91 11.82 -13.71
N ASP A 172 17.24 11.77 -12.43
CA ASP A 172 16.64 12.65 -11.41
C ASP A 172 16.78 14.13 -11.78
N SER A 173 17.91 14.52 -12.38
CA SER A 173 18.15 15.90 -12.82
C SER A 173 17.05 16.39 -13.76
N ASP A 174 16.65 15.55 -14.72
CA ASP A 174 15.70 15.93 -15.77
C ASP A 174 14.28 15.99 -15.21
N ARG A 175 13.94 15.06 -14.30
CA ARG A 175 12.68 15.04 -13.56
C ARG A 175 12.53 16.28 -12.68
N ILE A 176 13.57 16.59 -11.92
CA ILE A 176 13.61 17.76 -11.03
C ILE A 176 13.55 19.05 -11.84
N GLN A 177 14.26 19.13 -12.98
CA GLN A 177 14.19 20.31 -13.83
C GLN A 177 12.77 20.51 -14.38
N SER A 178 12.16 19.45 -14.89
CA SER A 178 10.77 19.50 -15.38
C SER A 178 9.80 19.95 -14.28
N LEU A 179 10.03 19.50 -13.04
CA LEU A 179 9.25 19.95 -11.89
C LEU A 179 9.47 21.42 -11.55
N ARG A 180 10.72 21.90 -11.59
CA ARG A 180 11.04 23.33 -11.36
C ARG A 180 10.43 24.23 -12.43
N ASP A 181 10.45 23.78 -13.68
CA ASP A 181 9.82 24.48 -14.80
C ASP A 181 8.30 24.57 -14.56
N TRP A 182 7.67 23.47 -14.12
CA TRP A 182 6.26 23.47 -13.73
C TRP A 182 5.96 24.38 -12.54
N PHE A 183 6.78 24.37 -11.49
CA PHE A 183 6.65 25.30 -10.36
C PHE A 183 6.69 26.76 -10.82
N SER A 184 7.57 27.09 -11.77
CA SER A 184 7.63 28.42 -12.38
C SER A 184 6.35 28.76 -13.16
N GLU A 185 5.85 27.83 -13.99
CA GLU A 185 4.61 28.00 -14.75
C GLU A 185 3.40 28.27 -13.85
N VAL A 186 3.27 27.54 -12.75
CA VAL A 186 2.19 27.71 -11.78
C VAL A 186 2.48 28.81 -10.74
N HIS A 187 3.54 29.60 -10.96
CA HIS A 187 3.97 30.72 -10.11
C HIS A 187 4.11 30.32 -8.63
N LEU A 188 4.65 29.12 -8.40
CA LEU A 188 4.93 28.55 -7.10
C LEU A 188 6.40 28.80 -6.78
N SER A 189 6.65 29.97 -6.18
CA SER A 189 7.95 30.38 -5.68
C SER A 189 8.04 30.06 -4.19
N PHE A 190 9.03 29.26 -3.81
CA PHE A 190 9.33 28.98 -2.41
C PHE A 190 10.14 30.10 -1.74
N ASP A 191 10.76 30.97 -2.55
CA ASP A 191 11.42 32.19 -2.10
C ASP A 191 10.38 33.27 -1.72
N ASP A 192 9.24 33.29 -2.43
CA ASP A 192 8.10 34.19 -2.18
C ASP A 192 6.96 33.54 -1.37
N ALA A 193 7.23 32.41 -0.69
CA ALA A 193 6.26 31.69 0.17
C ALA A 193 5.63 32.54 1.31
N PHE A 194 5.87 33.85 1.32
CA PHE A 194 5.49 34.81 2.34
C PHE A 194 4.48 35.87 1.87
N GLN A 195 3.99 35.84 0.62
CA GLN A 195 2.96 36.79 0.17
C GLN A 195 1.55 36.18 -0.01
N ASN A 196 1.43 34.87 -0.21
CA ASN A 196 0.14 34.20 -0.43
C ASN A 196 -0.31 33.39 0.80
N THR A 197 -1.61 33.43 1.11
CA THR A 197 -2.19 32.60 2.17
C THR A 197 -2.24 31.14 1.74
N TRP A 198 -2.31 30.23 2.70
CA TRP A 198 -2.41 28.79 2.42
C TRP A 198 -3.62 28.49 1.52
N ARG A 199 -4.74 29.20 1.70
CA ARG A 199 -5.95 29.06 0.86
C ARG A 199 -5.69 29.40 -0.60
N THR A 200 -4.98 30.49 -0.88
CA THR A 200 -4.63 30.88 -2.24
C THR A 200 -3.77 29.81 -2.91
N LEU A 201 -2.83 29.22 -2.17
CA LEU A 201 -2.01 28.12 -2.69
C LEU A 201 -2.87 26.88 -2.97
N VAL A 202 -3.76 26.51 -2.04
CA VAL A 202 -4.67 25.37 -2.26
C VAL A 202 -5.56 25.61 -3.48
N ALA A 203 -6.22 26.77 -3.59
CA ALA A 203 -7.08 27.11 -4.72
C ALA A 203 -6.34 26.98 -6.06
N ARG A 204 -5.09 27.44 -6.13
CA ARG A 204 -4.26 27.28 -7.33
C ARG A 204 -3.92 25.82 -7.61
N LEU A 205 -3.58 25.03 -6.59
CA LEU A 205 -3.27 23.61 -6.77
C LEU A 205 -4.50 22.80 -7.21
N GLU A 206 -5.69 23.18 -6.76
CA GLU A 206 -6.97 22.58 -7.17
C GLU A 206 -7.26 22.81 -8.66
N GLU A 207 -6.80 23.90 -9.28
CA GLU A 207 -6.89 24.11 -10.74
C GLU A 207 -6.14 23.04 -11.54
N TYR A 208 -5.14 22.41 -10.92
CA TYR A 208 -4.37 21.29 -11.50
C TYR A 208 -4.81 19.92 -10.97
N GLY A 209 -5.86 19.86 -10.15
CA GLY A 209 -6.31 18.62 -9.50
C GLY A 209 -5.37 18.09 -8.42
N ILE A 210 -4.53 18.95 -7.84
CA ILE A 210 -3.58 18.57 -6.79
C ILE A 210 -4.18 18.86 -5.42
N HIS A 211 -4.78 17.83 -4.85
CA HIS A 211 -5.46 17.88 -3.56
C HIS A 211 -4.44 17.78 -2.41
N THR A 212 -4.34 18.81 -1.58
CA THR A 212 -3.32 18.87 -0.50
C THR A 212 -3.90 18.70 0.89
N ILE A 213 -4.84 19.56 1.28
CA ILE A 213 -5.49 19.53 2.61
C ILE A 213 -6.78 18.73 2.56
N PHE A 214 -7.53 18.86 1.47
CA PHE A 214 -8.82 18.22 1.28
C PHE A 214 -8.98 17.73 -0.17
N THR A 215 -9.88 16.77 -0.34
CA THR A 215 -10.28 16.23 -1.65
C THR A 215 -11.78 16.46 -1.82
N PRO A 216 -12.21 17.34 -2.75
CA PRO A 216 -13.63 17.56 -3.02
C PRO A 216 -14.22 16.44 -3.88
N THR A 217 -15.46 16.05 -3.58
CA THR A 217 -16.32 15.28 -4.47
C THR A 217 -17.59 16.08 -4.73
N PHE A 218 -17.71 16.58 -5.96
CA PHE A 218 -18.88 17.33 -6.40
C PHE A 218 -19.99 16.37 -6.83
N LYS A 219 -21.15 16.46 -6.19
CA LYS A 219 -22.33 15.65 -6.48
C LYS A 219 -23.48 16.55 -6.89
N GLY A 220 -24.26 16.10 -7.87
CA GLY A 220 -25.44 16.80 -8.33
C GLY A 220 -26.26 15.98 -9.31
N SER A 221 -27.29 16.61 -9.83
CA SER A 221 -28.20 16.07 -10.84
C SER A 221 -27.95 16.74 -12.20
N SER A 222 -28.63 16.28 -13.25
CA SER A 222 -28.57 16.93 -14.56
C SER A 222 -29.07 18.39 -14.55
N ASN A 223 -29.94 18.75 -13.61
CA ASN A 223 -30.52 20.10 -13.51
C ASN A 223 -29.75 21.00 -12.53
N VAL A 224 -29.14 20.42 -11.50
CA VAL A 224 -28.30 21.10 -10.51
C VAL A 224 -26.97 20.35 -10.48
N PRO A 225 -26.01 20.71 -11.34
CA PRO A 225 -24.78 19.93 -11.51
C PRO A 225 -23.95 19.78 -10.24
N ILE A 226 -24.08 20.75 -9.32
CA ILE A 226 -23.42 20.76 -8.02
C ILE A 226 -24.46 21.14 -6.97
N GLU A 227 -24.92 20.12 -6.25
CA GLU A 227 -25.85 20.23 -5.13
C GLU A 227 -25.11 20.05 -3.80
N THR A 228 -24.15 19.13 -3.78
CA THR A 228 -23.37 18.80 -2.58
C THR A 228 -21.89 18.70 -2.91
N ILE A 229 -21.06 19.18 -2.00
CA ILE A 229 -19.60 19.04 -2.02
C ILE A 229 -19.22 18.19 -0.80
N GLU A 230 -18.86 16.94 -1.04
CA GLU A 230 -18.28 16.10 0.00
C GLU A 230 -16.79 16.38 0.10
N VAL A 231 -16.32 16.67 1.31
CA VAL A 231 -14.93 17.04 1.58
C VAL A 231 -14.30 15.95 2.42
N ASP A 232 -13.32 15.24 1.85
CA ASP A 232 -12.46 14.30 2.58
C ASP A 232 -11.11 14.95 2.92
N CYS A 233 -10.49 14.53 4.01
CA CYS A 233 -9.24 15.06 4.56
C CYS A 233 -8.28 13.92 4.89
N ASN A 234 -7.80 13.20 3.88
CA ASN A 234 -6.82 12.14 4.12
C ASN A 234 -5.42 12.73 4.32
N LEU A 235 -5.12 13.15 5.55
CA LEU A 235 -3.80 13.68 5.92
C LEU A 235 -2.84 12.52 6.26
N PRO A 236 -1.66 12.41 5.62
CA PRO A 236 -0.62 11.43 5.89
C PRO A 236 0.18 11.81 7.15
N LEU A 237 -0.52 12.03 8.26
CA LEU A 237 0.10 12.31 9.54
C LEU A 237 0.61 11.01 10.16
N LEU A 238 1.71 11.11 10.91
CA LEU A 238 2.08 10.05 11.84
C LEU A 238 1.02 9.92 12.93
N GLN A 239 1.04 8.81 13.66
CA GLN A 239 0.13 8.67 14.81
C GLN A 239 0.37 9.81 15.81
N PRO A 240 -0.67 10.41 16.41
CA PRO A 240 -0.53 11.55 17.30
C PRO A 240 0.49 11.35 18.44
N ASP A 241 0.63 10.13 18.98
CA ASP A 241 1.60 9.81 20.03
C ASP A 241 3.06 10.08 19.60
N VAL A 242 3.38 9.96 18.31
CA VAL A 242 4.72 10.21 17.78
C VAL A 242 5.11 11.68 17.95
N TYR A 243 4.18 12.60 17.71
CA TYR A 243 4.39 14.03 17.89
C TYR A 243 4.31 14.46 19.36
N MET A 244 3.38 13.87 20.14
CA MET A 244 3.11 14.29 21.52
C MET A 244 4.12 13.73 22.53
N ASN A 245 4.65 12.53 22.28
CA ASN A 245 5.57 11.83 23.16
C ASN A 245 6.88 11.43 22.44
N PRO A 246 7.64 12.39 21.91
CA PRO A 246 8.82 12.11 21.08
C PRO A 246 9.96 11.46 21.89
N SER A 247 9.95 11.56 23.22
CA SER A 247 10.98 10.96 24.08
C SER A 247 10.90 9.44 24.20
N LYS A 248 9.78 8.80 23.82
CA LYS A 248 9.69 7.34 23.77
C LYS A 248 10.59 6.81 22.66
N ASN A 249 11.38 5.77 22.91
CA ASN A 249 12.37 5.26 21.94
C ASN A 249 11.79 4.98 20.54
N ALA A 250 10.62 4.33 20.46
CA ALA A 250 9.97 4.04 19.17
C ALA A 250 9.50 5.31 18.44
N ASN A 251 8.99 6.30 19.18
CA ASN A 251 8.52 7.57 18.61
C ASN A 251 9.70 8.43 18.15
N SER A 252 10.76 8.49 18.95
CA SER A 252 12.02 9.16 18.60
C SER A 252 12.61 8.61 17.30
N TYR A 253 12.63 7.28 17.16
CA TYR A 253 13.09 6.62 15.94
C TYR A 253 12.23 6.97 14.72
N THR A 254 10.90 6.84 14.84
CA THR A 254 9.95 7.15 13.75
C THR A 254 10.03 8.62 13.34
N LEU A 255 10.06 9.54 14.33
CA LEU A 255 10.16 10.97 14.09
C LEU A 255 11.52 11.36 13.49
N GLY A 256 12.60 10.68 13.89
CA GLY A 256 13.93 10.83 13.29
C GLY A 256 13.91 10.49 11.80
N LEU A 257 13.37 9.31 11.45
CA LEU A 257 13.22 8.90 10.04
C LEU A 257 12.35 9.86 9.24
N TYR A 258 11.27 10.39 9.83
CA TYR A 258 10.44 11.37 9.16
C TYR A 258 11.20 12.68 8.87
N LYS A 259 11.99 13.17 9.85
CA LYS A 259 12.82 14.36 9.69
C LYS A 259 13.90 14.18 8.62
N ASP A 260 14.55 13.02 8.59
CA ASP A 260 15.56 12.71 7.59
C ASP A 260 14.94 12.66 6.18
N PHE A 261 13.81 11.97 6.04
CA PHE A 261 13.05 11.92 4.80
C PHE A 261 12.63 13.32 4.31
N LEU A 262 12.11 14.16 5.22
CA LEU A 262 11.74 15.54 4.93
C LEU A 262 12.95 16.37 4.48
N ALA A 263 14.08 16.25 5.19
CA ALA A 263 15.32 16.98 4.86
C ALA A 263 15.87 16.59 3.48
N GLU A 264 15.91 15.29 3.18
CA GLU A 264 16.37 14.76 1.90
C GLU A 264 15.46 15.18 0.75
N SER A 265 14.13 15.12 0.96
CA SER A 265 13.13 15.52 -0.02
C SER A 265 13.27 16.99 -0.38
N VAL A 266 13.32 17.86 0.64
CA VAL A 266 13.47 19.31 0.46
C VAL A 266 14.80 19.66 -0.20
N LYS A 267 15.89 19.00 0.19
CA LYS A 267 17.22 19.21 -0.42
C LYS A 267 17.25 18.86 -1.90
N LEU A 268 16.53 17.82 -2.30
CA LEU A 268 16.50 17.39 -3.70
C LEU A 268 15.58 18.29 -4.54
N LEU A 269 14.38 18.56 -4.01
CA LEU A 269 13.31 19.21 -4.76
C LEU A 269 13.42 20.72 -4.78
N LEU A 270 13.95 21.33 -3.71
CA LEU A 270 14.01 22.77 -3.52
C LEU A 270 15.46 23.24 -3.45
N ASP A 271 15.74 24.41 -4.01
CA ASP A 271 17.09 25.01 -3.95
C ASP A 271 17.22 25.90 -2.70
N LEU A 272 17.07 25.28 -1.53
CA LEU A 272 17.12 25.99 -0.24
C LEU A 272 18.50 25.85 0.42
N ASN A 273 18.99 26.95 0.99
CA ASN A 273 20.16 26.92 1.88
C ASN A 273 19.82 26.24 3.21
N ASP A 274 20.83 25.95 4.05
CA ASP A 274 20.63 25.19 5.28
C ASP A 274 19.73 25.89 6.31
N ILE A 275 19.73 27.22 6.34
CA ILE A 275 18.87 28.01 7.24
C ILE A 275 17.41 27.90 6.77
N GLN A 276 17.17 28.13 5.48
CA GLN A 276 15.84 28.02 4.87
C GLN A 276 15.29 26.59 4.98
N ARG A 277 16.13 25.58 4.76
CA ARG A 277 15.75 24.16 4.87
C ARG A 277 15.32 23.83 6.29
N LYS A 278 16.08 24.27 7.29
CA LYS A 278 15.72 24.08 8.70
C LYS A 278 14.40 24.77 9.04
N GLU A 279 14.22 26.02 8.61
CA GLU A 279 12.98 26.77 8.84
C GLU A 279 11.77 26.10 8.16
N PHE A 280 11.95 25.58 6.93
CA PHE A 280 10.92 24.81 6.23
C PHE A 280 10.50 23.59 7.06
N MET A 281 11.48 22.82 7.53
CA MET A 281 11.23 21.63 8.34
C MET A 281 10.52 21.96 9.67
N ASP A 282 10.98 22.99 10.36
CA ASP A 282 10.42 23.42 11.65
C ASP A 282 8.96 23.86 11.47
N ASN A 283 8.65 24.60 10.39
CA ASN A 283 7.27 25.01 10.06
C ASN A 283 6.35 23.82 9.77
N VAL A 284 6.81 22.84 8.96
CA VAL A 284 6.03 21.63 8.68
C VAL A 284 5.71 20.87 9.96
N LEU A 285 6.72 20.60 10.78
CA LEU A 285 6.56 19.84 12.02
C LEU A 285 5.69 20.57 13.04
N GLN A 286 5.77 21.90 13.09
CA GLN A 286 4.90 22.73 13.94
C GLN A 286 3.43 22.54 13.56
N VAL A 287 3.08 22.75 12.29
CA VAL A 287 1.70 22.62 11.81
C VAL A 287 1.18 21.20 12.02
N GLU A 288 1.95 20.17 11.67
CA GLU A 288 1.55 18.78 11.88
C GLU A 288 1.33 18.44 13.36
N THR A 289 2.22 18.91 14.24
CA THR A 289 2.08 18.71 15.69
C THR A 289 0.81 19.39 16.21
N SER A 290 0.51 20.59 15.74
CA SER A 290 -0.71 21.32 16.09
C SER A 290 -1.97 20.60 15.59
N ILE A 291 -1.97 20.10 14.35
CA ILE A 291 -3.08 19.31 13.79
C ILE A 291 -3.26 18.01 14.59
N ALA A 292 -2.20 17.24 14.81
CA ALA A 292 -2.24 15.96 15.52
C ALA A 292 -2.76 16.11 16.96
N ARG A 293 -2.36 17.18 17.66
CA ARG A 293 -2.85 17.48 19.01
C ARG A 293 -4.34 17.80 19.01
N THR A 294 -4.81 18.63 18.09
CA THR A 294 -6.22 19.02 18.03
C THR A 294 -7.11 17.83 17.68
N ILE A 295 -6.68 16.99 16.73
CA ILE A 295 -7.36 15.73 16.39
C ILE A 295 -7.48 14.82 17.61
N HIS A 296 -6.37 14.56 18.32
CA HIS A 296 -6.39 13.71 19.51
C HIS A 296 -7.35 14.25 20.59
N VAL A 297 -7.39 15.56 20.81
CA VAL A 297 -8.34 16.17 21.75
C VAL A 297 -9.78 16.00 21.27
N SER A 298 -10.04 16.16 19.97
CA SER A 298 -11.38 15.99 19.40
C SER A 298 -11.92 14.56 19.53
N GLU A 299 -11.10 13.54 19.26
CA GLU A 299 -11.49 12.12 19.35
C GLU A 299 -11.84 11.69 20.79
N THR A 300 -11.19 12.29 21.79
CA THR A 300 -11.47 12.00 23.21
C THR A 300 -12.76 12.63 23.73
N ARG A 301 -13.35 13.60 23.01
CA ARG A 301 -14.66 14.16 23.35
C ARG A 301 -15.73 13.25 22.75
N GLU A 302 -16.58 12.65 23.58
CA GLU A 302 -17.63 11.69 23.20
C GLU A 302 -18.67 12.18 22.16
N ASN A 303 -18.58 13.42 21.67
CA ASN A 303 -19.50 14.02 20.70
C ASN A 303 -18.91 13.99 19.28
N VAL A 304 -18.90 12.81 18.64
CA VAL A 304 -18.50 12.62 17.23
C VAL A 304 -19.57 13.13 16.24
N LEU A 305 -20.68 13.70 16.73
CA LEU A 305 -21.88 13.95 15.92
C LEU A 305 -22.04 15.39 15.39
N GLU A 306 -21.12 16.30 15.64
CA GLU A 306 -21.18 17.65 15.06
C GLU A 306 -19.93 17.92 14.20
N ASN A 307 -19.83 17.22 13.07
CA ASN A 307 -18.99 17.64 11.93
C ASN A 307 -19.63 18.81 11.17
N ILE A 308 -20.27 19.73 11.89
CA ILE A 308 -20.92 20.90 11.30
C ILE A 308 -19.87 22.00 11.29
N LEU A 309 -19.39 22.34 10.10
CA LEU A 309 -18.51 23.49 9.93
C LEU A 309 -19.27 24.78 10.23
N PRO A 310 -18.64 25.76 10.90
CA PRO A 310 -19.18 27.11 10.98
C PRO A 310 -19.43 27.69 9.57
N GLU A 311 -20.50 28.47 9.40
CA GLU A 311 -20.89 29.04 8.09
C GLU A 311 -19.73 29.82 7.44
N GLU A 312 -18.96 30.57 8.22
CA GLU A 312 -17.78 31.27 7.74
C GLU A 312 -16.73 30.33 7.14
N GLN A 313 -16.48 29.17 7.77
CA GLN A 313 -15.55 28.17 7.25
C GLN A 313 -16.10 27.51 5.99
N ILE A 314 -17.41 27.23 5.93
CA ILE A 314 -18.07 26.71 4.74
C ILE A 314 -17.85 27.65 3.55
N GLN A 315 -18.11 28.96 3.74
CA GLN A 315 -17.92 29.95 2.68
C GLN A 315 -16.45 30.04 2.26
N ASN A 316 -15.52 30.08 3.21
CA ASN A 316 -14.09 30.10 2.92
C ASN A 316 -13.61 28.87 2.14
N VAL A 317 -14.16 27.69 2.45
CA VAL A 317 -13.85 26.44 1.76
C VAL A 317 -14.44 26.44 0.34
N LYS A 318 -15.68 26.90 0.16
CA LYS A 318 -16.31 27.06 -1.17
C LYS A 318 -15.52 28.00 -2.09
N GLU A 319 -15.02 29.11 -1.56
CA GLU A 319 -14.24 30.09 -2.33
C GLU A 319 -12.96 29.49 -2.94
N ILE A 320 -12.41 28.41 -2.36
CA ILE A 320 -11.22 27.74 -2.88
C ILE A 320 -11.48 27.14 -4.27
N TRP A 321 -12.66 26.54 -4.49
CA TRP A 321 -13.00 25.91 -5.77
C TRP A 321 -13.74 26.84 -6.72
N ARG A 322 -14.09 28.05 -6.29
CA ARG A 322 -14.81 29.02 -7.10
C ARG A 322 -14.05 29.38 -8.38
N SER A 323 -12.72 29.47 -8.35
CA SER A 323 -11.92 29.76 -9.56
C SER A 323 -11.96 28.63 -10.59
N THR A 324 -11.96 27.37 -10.12
CA THR A 324 -11.92 26.19 -10.99
C THR A 324 -13.30 25.80 -11.53
N ILE A 325 -14.33 25.90 -10.69
CA ILE A 325 -15.66 25.34 -10.96
C ILE A 325 -16.70 26.42 -11.27
N GLY A 326 -16.47 27.67 -10.84
CA GLY A 326 -17.37 28.80 -11.01
C GLY A 326 -18.35 28.99 -9.84
N ASP A 327 -19.26 29.96 -10.00
CA ASP A 327 -20.15 30.43 -8.92
C ASP A 327 -21.15 29.36 -8.44
N SER A 328 -21.38 28.28 -9.19
CA SER A 328 -22.29 27.19 -8.80
C SER A 328 -21.87 26.47 -7.51
N VAL A 329 -20.61 26.57 -7.11
CA VAL A 329 -20.10 26.02 -5.84
C VAL A 329 -20.65 26.75 -4.61
N LEU A 330 -21.04 28.03 -4.75
CA LEU A 330 -21.48 28.84 -3.63
C LEU A 330 -22.82 28.39 -3.05
N ASP A 331 -23.70 27.85 -3.89
CA ASP A 331 -25.04 27.38 -3.51
C ASP A 331 -25.04 25.95 -2.98
N ALA A 332 -23.92 25.22 -3.11
CA ALA A 332 -23.85 23.80 -2.75
C ALA A 332 -23.80 23.57 -1.24
N GLU A 333 -24.37 22.47 -0.76
CA GLU A 333 -24.18 22.03 0.63
C GLU A 333 -22.77 21.44 0.79
N VAL A 334 -22.07 21.75 1.88
CA VAL A 334 -20.74 21.18 2.18
C VAL A 334 -20.88 20.14 3.27
N VAL A 335 -20.45 18.91 2.97
CA VAL A 335 -20.51 17.78 3.89
C VAL A 335 -19.10 17.27 4.16
N SER A 336 -18.66 17.30 5.41
CA SER A 336 -17.36 16.76 5.81
C SER A 336 -17.44 15.24 5.97
N THR A 337 -16.72 14.50 5.13
CA THR A 337 -16.49 13.04 5.26
C THR A 337 -15.12 12.72 5.82
N CYS A 338 -14.37 13.74 6.22
CA CYS A 338 -13.03 13.61 6.77
C CYS A 338 -12.96 12.62 7.93
N LYS A 339 -11.94 11.74 7.89
CA LYS A 339 -11.59 10.86 9.03
C LYS A 339 -11.34 11.68 10.30
N TYR A 340 -10.78 12.87 10.14
CA TYR A 340 -10.47 13.81 11.19
C TYR A 340 -11.44 14.99 11.17
N ASN A 341 -11.63 15.67 12.30
CA ASN A 341 -12.50 16.84 12.37
C ASN A 341 -11.95 17.98 11.48
N LEU A 342 -12.68 18.31 10.40
CA LEU A 342 -12.27 19.30 9.40
C LEU A 342 -12.16 20.71 9.99
N GLU A 343 -13.08 21.10 10.89
CA GLU A 343 -13.03 22.40 11.58
C GLU A 343 -11.71 22.58 12.33
N SER A 344 -11.26 21.53 13.02
CA SER A 344 -10.00 21.51 13.77
C SER A 344 -8.79 21.72 12.87
N ILE A 345 -8.78 21.08 11.69
CA ILE A 345 -7.70 21.24 10.71
C ILE A 345 -7.67 22.68 10.20
N LEU A 346 -8.82 23.22 9.77
CA LEU A 346 -8.93 24.59 9.27
C LEU A 346 -8.52 25.60 10.34
N THR A 347 -8.98 25.42 11.57
CA THR A 347 -8.65 26.29 12.71
C THR A 347 -7.14 26.32 12.98
N VAL A 348 -6.43 25.19 12.87
CA VAL A 348 -4.97 25.18 12.99
C VAL A 348 -4.32 25.96 11.85
N LEU A 349 -4.75 25.75 10.61
CA LEU A 349 -4.19 26.46 9.45
C LEU A 349 -4.41 27.98 9.51
N GLU A 350 -5.52 28.43 10.12
CA GLU A 350 -5.81 29.86 10.35
C GLU A 350 -5.00 30.47 11.50
N ASN A 351 -4.75 29.71 12.56
CA ASN A 351 -4.08 30.22 13.76
C ASN A 351 -2.56 30.20 13.66
N GLU A 352 -2.00 29.27 12.89
CA GLU A 352 -0.57 29.22 12.60
C GLU A 352 -0.16 30.40 11.70
N THR A 353 1.13 30.75 11.71
CA THR A 353 1.60 31.88 10.88
C THR A 353 1.33 31.59 9.40
N PRO A 354 0.99 32.61 8.58
CA PRO A 354 0.75 32.40 7.14
C PRO A 354 1.89 31.64 6.46
N LYS A 355 3.13 31.98 6.85
CA LYS A 355 4.34 31.27 6.44
C LYS A 355 4.30 29.78 6.77
N ALA A 356 3.98 29.42 8.00
CA ALA A 356 3.97 28.02 8.44
C ALA A 356 2.87 27.21 7.73
N SER A 357 1.64 27.72 7.68
CA SER A 357 0.51 27.05 7.02
C SER A 357 0.75 26.88 5.51
N THR A 358 1.25 27.91 4.82
CA THR A 358 1.58 27.82 3.39
C THR A 358 2.73 26.85 3.14
N THR A 359 3.76 26.84 4.02
CA THR A 359 4.86 25.86 3.94
C THR A 359 4.35 24.43 4.10
N TYR A 360 3.40 24.21 5.02
CA TYR A 360 2.76 22.91 5.20
C TYR A 360 2.00 22.47 3.95
N VAL A 361 1.16 23.33 3.35
CA VAL A 361 0.48 23.02 2.08
C VAL A 361 1.47 22.67 0.98
N ALA A 362 2.57 23.42 0.87
CA ALA A 362 3.61 23.15 -0.12
C ALA A 362 4.28 21.79 0.13
N TRP A 363 4.56 21.43 1.38
CA TRP A 363 5.03 20.09 1.73
C TRP A 363 4.04 18.99 1.33
N ARG A 364 2.74 19.22 1.54
CA ARG A 364 1.68 18.28 1.14
C ARG A 364 1.61 18.04 -0.36
N MET A 365 1.94 19.03 -1.17
CA MET A 365 2.14 18.86 -2.60
C MET A 365 3.42 18.05 -2.89
N LEU A 366 4.55 18.42 -2.29
CA LEU A 366 5.83 17.73 -2.52
C LEU A 366 5.77 16.24 -2.17
N LEU A 367 5.04 15.86 -1.12
CA LEU A 367 4.81 14.46 -0.75
C LEU A 367 4.19 13.62 -1.86
N GLN A 368 3.39 14.21 -2.74
CA GLN A 368 2.78 13.52 -3.88
C GLN A 368 3.77 13.32 -5.03
N ILE A 369 4.82 14.16 -5.09
CA ILE A 369 5.85 14.11 -6.13
C ILE A 369 6.96 13.14 -5.78
N VAL A 370 7.36 13.07 -4.50
CA VAL A 370 8.49 12.25 -4.03
C VAL A 370 8.45 10.80 -4.53
N PRO A 371 7.31 10.08 -4.51
CA PRO A 371 7.23 8.71 -5.01
C PRO A 371 7.58 8.53 -6.50
N HIS A 372 7.57 9.62 -7.29
CA HIS A 372 7.89 9.62 -8.73
C HIS A 372 9.35 9.99 -9.04
N LEU A 373 10.14 10.29 -8.02
CA LEU A 373 11.59 10.49 -8.10
C LEU A 373 12.33 9.14 -7.98
N ASP A 374 13.61 9.05 -8.37
CA ASP A 374 14.35 7.79 -8.40
C ASP A 374 14.60 7.20 -6.98
N ARG A 375 15.26 6.04 -6.95
CA ARG A 375 15.42 5.08 -5.84
C ARG A 375 15.87 5.62 -4.48
N GLY A 376 16.32 6.88 -4.36
CA GLY A 376 16.76 7.46 -3.09
C GLY A 376 15.67 7.43 -2.00
N PHE A 377 14.42 7.67 -2.38
CA PHE A 377 13.27 7.65 -1.45
C PHE A 377 12.57 6.29 -1.35
N GLU A 378 13.04 5.30 -2.11
CA GLU A 378 12.56 3.92 -2.04
C GLU A 378 13.26 3.13 -0.91
N ASN A 379 14.03 3.80 -0.05
CA ASN A 379 14.78 3.18 1.04
C ASN A 379 13.83 2.50 2.06
N ILE A 380 14.13 1.24 2.38
CA ILE A 380 13.31 0.36 3.22
C ILE A 380 12.96 0.96 4.59
N PRO A 381 13.87 1.63 5.33
CA PRO A 381 13.56 2.22 6.63
C PRO A 381 12.44 3.28 6.56
N TYR A 382 12.45 4.13 5.53
CA TYR A 382 11.40 5.15 5.37
C TYR A 382 10.05 4.51 5.11
N ARG A 383 9.95 3.53 4.20
CA ARG A 383 8.68 2.85 3.90
C ARG A 383 8.09 2.11 5.09
N LYS A 384 8.94 1.47 5.92
CA LYS A 384 8.49 0.79 7.13
C LYS A 384 7.98 1.77 8.19
N ALA A 385 8.64 2.92 8.35
CA ALA A 385 8.32 3.89 9.39
C ALA A 385 7.25 4.92 9.00
N LEU A 386 7.05 5.15 7.70
CA LEU A 386 6.19 6.18 7.13
C LEU A 386 5.10 5.53 6.28
N PRO A 387 3.96 5.11 6.89
CA PRO A 387 2.93 4.32 6.21
C PRO A 387 2.34 4.98 4.96
N PHE A 388 2.39 6.31 4.89
CA PHE A 388 1.86 7.11 3.80
C PHE A 388 2.72 7.10 2.52
N LEU A 389 3.95 6.56 2.57
CA LEU A 389 4.77 6.40 1.36
C LEU A 389 4.28 5.25 0.45
N GLY A 390 3.25 4.51 0.89
CA GLY A 390 2.62 3.47 0.12
C GLY A 390 3.43 2.16 0.08
N ARG A 391 2.96 1.25 -0.78
CA ARG A 391 3.51 -0.10 -0.92
C ARG A 391 4.81 -0.13 -1.73
N GLU A 392 5.62 -1.13 -1.45
CA GLU A 392 6.74 -1.51 -2.31
C GLU A 392 6.27 -2.31 -3.53
N PHE A 393 6.86 -2.03 -4.69
CA PHE A 393 6.68 -2.82 -5.90
C PHE A 393 8.00 -3.50 -6.24
N ALA A 394 7.96 -4.81 -6.50
CA ALA A 394 9.14 -5.60 -6.81
C ALA A 394 9.78 -5.22 -8.17
N SER A 395 9.08 -4.46 -9.01
CA SER A 395 9.59 -4.05 -10.32
C SER A 395 8.96 -2.73 -10.81
N PRO A 396 9.68 -1.96 -11.66
CA PRO A 396 9.16 -0.70 -12.20
C PRO A 396 7.84 -0.86 -12.97
N TRP A 397 7.67 -1.96 -13.72
CA TRP A 397 6.45 -2.20 -14.48
C TRP A 397 5.21 -2.35 -13.59
N GLN A 398 5.35 -2.96 -12.40
CA GLN A 398 4.24 -3.09 -11.45
C GLN A 398 3.82 -1.73 -10.92
N LYS A 399 4.80 -0.89 -10.55
CA LYS A 399 4.55 0.49 -10.10
C LYS A 399 3.82 1.29 -11.19
N CYS A 400 4.30 1.21 -12.43
CA CYS A 400 3.69 1.94 -13.56
C CYS A 400 2.30 1.41 -13.96
N ALA A 401 2.08 0.09 -13.91
CA ALA A 401 0.77 -0.49 -14.15
C ALA A 401 -0.24 -0.08 -13.06
N HIS A 402 0.20 -0.09 -11.80
CA HIS A 402 -0.61 0.35 -10.66
C HIS A 402 -0.93 1.84 -10.77
N GLN A 403 0.05 2.69 -11.07
CA GLN A 403 -0.20 4.13 -11.26
C GLN A 403 -1.19 4.38 -12.41
N LEU A 404 -1.06 3.67 -13.53
CA LEU A 404 -2.04 3.77 -14.62
C LEU A 404 -3.45 3.35 -14.18
N GLN A 405 -3.56 2.30 -13.35
CA GLN A 405 -4.85 1.86 -12.81
C GLN A 405 -5.47 2.89 -11.88
N GLU A 406 -4.70 3.50 -10.99
CA GLU A 406 -5.21 4.51 -10.04
C GLU A 406 -5.62 5.80 -10.77
N GLU A 407 -4.77 6.32 -11.65
CA GLU A 407 -5.00 7.61 -12.33
C GLU A 407 -5.99 7.49 -13.50
N MET A 408 -6.07 6.32 -14.14
CA MET A 408 -6.79 6.12 -15.40
C MET A 408 -7.61 4.82 -15.36
N SER A 409 -8.30 4.57 -14.25
CA SER A 409 -9.02 3.32 -13.96
C SER A 409 -10.04 2.92 -15.04
N LEU A 410 -10.95 3.83 -15.41
CA LEU A 410 -12.02 3.58 -16.40
C LEU A 410 -11.48 3.25 -17.80
N PRO A 411 -10.61 4.07 -18.43
CA PRO A 411 -10.06 3.75 -19.73
C PRO A 411 -9.16 2.51 -19.69
N THR A 412 -8.44 2.26 -18.59
CA THR A 412 -7.65 1.02 -18.39
C THR A 412 -8.56 -0.22 -18.34
N PHE A 413 -9.67 -0.15 -17.59
CA PHE A 413 -10.66 -1.22 -17.55
C PHE A 413 -11.26 -1.48 -18.94
N LYS A 414 -11.60 -0.43 -19.69
CA LYS A 414 -12.09 -0.55 -21.07
C LYS A 414 -11.06 -1.23 -21.98
N ALA A 415 -9.78 -0.90 -21.84
CA ALA A 415 -8.71 -1.53 -22.60
C ALA A 415 -8.58 -3.04 -22.29
N LEU A 416 -8.70 -3.43 -21.02
CA LEU A 416 -8.71 -4.84 -20.60
C LEU A 416 -9.93 -5.60 -21.16
N LEU A 417 -11.10 -4.95 -21.18
CA LEU A 417 -12.32 -5.50 -21.76
C LEU A 417 -12.16 -5.73 -23.28
N ASP A 418 -11.64 -4.75 -24.00
CA ASP A 418 -11.43 -4.85 -25.45
C ASP A 418 -10.38 -5.89 -25.84
N ALA A 419 -9.35 -6.05 -25.00
CA ALA A 419 -8.32 -7.06 -25.17
C ALA A 419 -8.77 -8.48 -24.74
N GLY A 420 -9.97 -8.62 -24.17
CA GLY A 420 -10.55 -9.92 -23.79
C GLY A 420 -10.09 -10.48 -22.44
N TYR A 421 -9.38 -9.69 -21.63
CA TYR A 421 -9.02 -10.08 -20.26
C TYR A 421 -10.24 -10.07 -19.33
N VAL A 422 -11.22 -9.19 -19.60
CA VAL A 422 -12.53 -9.19 -18.94
C VAL A 422 -13.58 -9.72 -19.92
N ARG A 423 -14.33 -10.75 -19.51
CA ARG A 423 -15.40 -11.35 -20.31
C ARG A 423 -16.75 -10.73 -19.96
N LYS A 424 -17.53 -10.32 -20.96
CA LYS A 424 -18.85 -9.70 -20.77
C LYS A 424 -19.85 -10.64 -20.11
N GLU A 425 -19.74 -11.94 -20.40
CA GLU A 425 -20.59 -12.97 -19.82
C GLU A 425 -20.42 -13.02 -18.29
N ARG A 426 -19.18 -12.86 -17.79
CA ARG A 426 -18.91 -12.79 -16.35
C ARG A 426 -19.51 -11.57 -15.68
N ILE A 427 -19.59 -10.44 -16.38
CA ILE A 427 -20.26 -9.25 -15.85
C ILE A 427 -21.75 -9.54 -15.61
N GLN A 428 -22.39 -10.27 -16.52
CA GLN A 428 -23.79 -10.66 -16.37
C GLN A 428 -23.98 -11.68 -15.24
N GLU A 429 -23.15 -12.71 -15.16
CA GLU A 429 -23.15 -13.70 -14.07
C GLU A 429 -23.02 -13.03 -12.68
N ILE A 430 -22.11 -12.06 -12.55
CA ILE A 430 -21.92 -11.29 -11.31
C ILE A 430 -23.17 -10.47 -10.99
N LYS A 431 -23.75 -9.76 -11.98
CA LYS A 431 -24.99 -9.00 -11.78
C LYS A 431 -26.13 -9.89 -11.28
N ASP A 432 -26.27 -11.08 -11.84
CA ASP A 432 -27.34 -12.00 -11.44
C ASP A 432 -27.07 -12.59 -10.05
N SER A 433 -25.81 -12.87 -9.71
CA SER A 433 -25.40 -13.25 -8.36
C SER A 433 -25.74 -12.17 -7.32
N PHE A 434 -25.53 -10.89 -7.65
CA PHE A 434 -25.91 -9.77 -6.77
C PHE A 434 -27.42 -9.66 -6.60
N LYS A 435 -28.22 -9.86 -7.65
CA LYS A 435 -29.69 -9.88 -7.54
C LYS A 435 -30.16 -11.00 -6.61
N GLU A 436 -29.58 -12.18 -6.75
CA GLU A 436 -29.90 -13.32 -5.89
C GLU A 436 -29.50 -13.06 -4.43
N ALA A 437 -28.28 -12.58 -4.19
CA ALA A 437 -27.80 -12.22 -2.87
C ALA A 437 -28.71 -11.16 -2.22
N LYS A 438 -29.08 -10.10 -2.96
CA LYS A 438 -30.02 -9.06 -2.50
C LYS A 438 -31.38 -9.66 -2.14
N ARG A 439 -31.92 -10.53 -2.99
CA ARG A 439 -33.20 -11.22 -2.73
C ARG A 439 -33.12 -12.07 -1.46
N ASN A 440 -32.10 -12.91 -1.32
CA ASN A 440 -31.94 -13.80 -0.17
C ASN A 440 -31.75 -13.01 1.12
N PHE A 441 -30.95 -11.94 1.07
CA PHE A 441 -30.80 -11.01 2.18
C PHE A 441 -32.15 -10.42 2.61
N LEU A 442 -32.96 -9.93 1.66
CA LEU A 442 -34.28 -9.35 1.95
C LEU A 442 -35.26 -10.36 2.55
N LEU A 443 -35.26 -11.59 2.05
CA LEU A 443 -36.07 -12.69 2.60
C LEU A 443 -35.69 -13.00 4.04
N THR A 444 -34.39 -13.10 4.33
CA THR A 444 -33.88 -13.35 5.68
C THR A 444 -34.20 -12.18 6.60
N PHE A 445 -33.94 -10.94 6.17
CA PHE A 445 -34.18 -9.74 6.97
C PHE A 445 -35.65 -9.57 7.37
N LYS A 446 -36.58 -9.91 6.46
CA LYS A 446 -38.03 -9.88 6.76
C LYS A 446 -38.41 -10.74 7.97
N ASN A 447 -37.66 -11.81 8.21
CA ASN A 447 -37.92 -12.80 9.26
C ASN A 447 -37.02 -12.62 10.51
N MET A 448 -36.25 -11.53 10.61
CA MET A 448 -35.38 -11.29 11.77
C MET A 448 -36.17 -10.76 12.98
N ASP A 449 -36.26 -11.56 14.04
CA ASP A 449 -37.09 -11.26 15.22
C ASP A 449 -36.70 -9.99 15.98
N TRP A 450 -35.41 -9.63 15.96
CA TRP A 450 -34.91 -8.43 16.62
C TRP A 450 -35.29 -7.12 15.91
N ALA A 451 -35.65 -7.18 14.62
CA ALA A 451 -36.03 -6.00 13.85
C ALA A 451 -37.53 -5.72 14.03
N GLY A 452 -37.87 -4.66 14.76
CA GLY A 452 -39.27 -4.22 14.91
C GLY A 452 -39.92 -3.77 13.59
N ALA A 453 -41.25 -3.70 13.55
CA ALA A 453 -42.01 -3.40 12.33
C ALA A 453 -41.62 -2.06 11.67
N LEU A 454 -41.32 -1.03 12.46
CA LEU A 454 -40.87 0.27 11.95
C LEU A 454 -39.49 0.19 11.28
N ILE A 455 -38.52 -0.47 11.91
CA ILE A 455 -37.17 -0.68 11.36
C ILE A 455 -37.27 -1.48 10.07
N ARG A 456 -38.05 -2.57 10.07
CA ARG A 456 -38.27 -3.36 8.86
C ARG A 456 -38.87 -2.51 7.73
N LYS A 457 -39.87 -1.68 8.03
CA LYS A 457 -40.49 -0.79 7.04
C LYS A 457 -39.48 0.21 6.46
N LEU A 458 -38.73 0.91 7.33
CA LEU A 458 -37.75 1.91 6.92
C LEU A 458 -36.60 1.30 6.09
N PHE A 459 -36.08 0.16 6.53
CA PHE A 459 -35.02 -0.55 5.83
C PHE A 459 -35.49 -1.03 4.45
N LEU A 460 -36.65 -1.69 4.37
CA LEU A 460 -37.19 -2.14 3.10
C LEU A 460 -37.45 -0.95 2.18
N SER A 461 -38.00 0.17 2.68
CA SER A 461 -38.17 1.37 1.85
C SER A 461 -36.84 1.89 1.30
N LYS A 462 -35.76 1.91 2.08
CA LYS A 462 -34.43 2.33 1.60
C LYS A 462 -33.90 1.41 0.50
N VAL A 463 -34.03 0.09 0.68
CA VAL A 463 -33.51 -0.90 -0.28
C VAL A 463 -34.35 -0.98 -1.58
N PHE A 464 -35.64 -0.62 -1.52
CA PHE A 464 -36.54 -0.59 -2.68
C PHE A 464 -36.61 0.79 -3.37
N LEU A 465 -36.24 1.90 -2.72
CA LEU A 465 -36.18 3.22 -3.36
C LEU A 465 -35.16 3.28 -4.52
N GLU A 466 -34.08 2.49 -4.45
CA GLU A 466 -33.12 2.34 -5.57
C GLU A 466 -33.66 1.56 -6.78
N THR A 467 -34.87 1.00 -6.72
CA THR A 467 -35.45 0.20 -7.82
C THR A 467 -36.56 0.90 -8.61
N VAL A 468 -36.91 2.15 -8.26
CA VAL A 468 -38.01 2.89 -8.92
C VAL A 468 -37.51 3.79 -10.06
N SER A 469 -36.19 3.94 -10.26
CA SER A 469 -35.65 4.73 -11.37
C SER A 469 -35.52 3.98 -12.71
N ASP A 470 -35.77 2.67 -12.74
CA ASP A 470 -35.62 1.81 -13.95
C ASP A 470 -36.87 0.98 -14.30
N VAL A 471 -38.07 1.46 -13.92
CA VAL A 471 -39.38 0.96 -14.42
C VAL A 471 -40.25 2.15 -14.78
#